data_AF-A0A9W6E5Y0-F1
#
_entry.id   AF-A0A9W6E5Y0-F1
#
_cell.length_a   1.000
_cell.length_b   1.000
_cell.length_c   1.000
_cell.angle_alpha   90.00
_cell.angle_beta   90.00
_cell.angle_gamma   90.00
#
_symmetry.space_group_name_H-M   'P 1'
#
loop_
_entity.id
_entity.type
_entity.pdbx_description
1 polymer ?
#
loop_
_entity_poly.entity_id
_entity_poly.type
_entity_poly.pdbx_seq_one_letter_code
_entity_poly.pdbx_strand_id
1 'polypeptide(L)'
;MDRSTREPSTHALSVNIYGRGDASLGDSPSHMGIAVYEIGGSTCQMHHIRNPSDEYFIYDPRVQPLQDDPVMRGRCELITFHQERCEHVNNLLSSFGNDASNIPEFGVGNCQDWVAGAVAMLEDAGVVASGEGAFWKSMINGGAESIKRACGESGRKWIDGPEMTFEGEPDARFSDRDGDSKKEVGKLKDNEAFRERMQVLMGKGSTVGEGGERNVAERPFYVSSPFFSQTNKRG
;
A
#
# COMPACT_ATOMS: atom_id res chain seq x y z
N MET A 1 -2.83 23.54 38.96
CA MET A 1 -2.24 23.33 37.62
C MET A 1 -1.92 21.85 37.54
N ASP A 2 -2.84 21.07 37.01
CA ASP A 2 -2.65 19.63 36.86
C ASP A 2 -1.95 19.39 35.52
N ARG A 3 -0.64 19.15 35.56
CA ARG A 3 0.09 18.62 34.41
C ARG A 3 -0.25 17.13 34.39
N SER A 4 -1.37 16.80 33.74
CA SER A 4 -1.62 15.43 33.31
C SER A 4 -0.51 15.06 32.33
N THR A 5 0.56 14.46 32.86
CA THR A 5 1.60 13.82 32.07
C THR A 5 0.97 12.62 31.41
N ARG A 6 0.40 12.82 30.21
CA ARG A 6 0.09 11.72 29.30
C ARG A 6 1.38 10.92 29.13
N GLU A 7 1.31 9.61 29.35
CA GLU A 7 2.42 8.75 28.99
C GLU A 7 2.79 8.97 27.51
N PRO A 8 4.09 8.98 27.18
CA PRO A 8 4.51 9.20 25.81
C PRO A 8 3.92 8.10 24.91
N SER A 9 3.21 8.52 23.87
CA SER A 9 2.59 7.61 22.90
C SER A 9 3.64 6.68 22.29
N THR A 10 3.31 5.40 22.25
CA THR A 10 4.16 4.38 21.64
C THR A 10 3.87 4.31 20.15
N HIS A 11 4.92 4.32 19.35
CA HIS A 11 4.91 4.24 17.91
C HIS A 11 5.49 2.92 17.44
N ALA A 12 5.17 2.54 16.21
CA ALA A 12 5.75 1.42 15.51
C ALA A 12 6.22 1.83 14.12
N LEU A 13 7.25 1.13 13.65
CA LEU A 13 7.71 1.11 12.27
C LEU A 13 7.42 -0.26 11.69
N SER A 14 6.78 -0.32 10.53
CA SER A 14 6.52 -1.59 9.82
C SER A 14 6.82 -1.48 8.33
N VAL A 15 7.09 -2.63 7.70
CA VAL A 15 6.91 -2.76 6.26
C VAL A 15 5.49 -3.26 6.00
N ASN A 16 4.74 -2.52 5.19
CA ASN A 16 3.39 -2.87 4.77
C ASN A 16 3.44 -3.52 3.38
N ILE A 17 2.69 -4.61 3.22
CA ILE A 17 2.66 -5.42 2.02
C ILE A 17 1.27 -5.31 1.40
N TYR A 18 1.24 -4.96 0.12
CA TYR A 18 0.03 -4.74 -0.68
C TYR A 18 0.02 -5.64 -1.90
N GLY A 19 -1.16 -6.12 -2.28
CA GLY A 19 -1.33 -7.05 -3.38
C GLY A 19 -0.81 -8.46 -3.05
N ARG A 20 -1.36 -9.46 -3.75
CA ARG A 20 -1.07 -10.87 -3.46
C ARG A 20 0.36 -11.26 -3.84
N GLY A 21 0.83 -10.82 -5.01
CA GLY A 21 2.19 -11.11 -5.47
C GLY A 21 2.42 -12.57 -5.86
N ASP A 22 1.39 -13.27 -6.33
CA ASP A 22 1.49 -14.67 -6.72
C ASP A 22 1.81 -14.82 -8.22
N ALA A 23 3.10 -15.06 -8.51
CA ALA A 23 3.58 -15.27 -9.87
C ALA A 23 2.93 -16.49 -10.56
N SER A 24 2.46 -17.50 -9.81
CA SER A 24 1.76 -18.65 -10.40
C SER A 24 0.40 -18.28 -11.00
N LEU A 25 -0.16 -17.15 -10.56
CA LEU A 25 -1.40 -16.57 -11.06
C LEU A 25 -1.15 -15.39 -12.01
N GLY A 26 0.11 -15.14 -12.37
CA GLY A 26 0.51 -14.04 -13.25
C GLY A 26 0.60 -12.68 -12.58
N ASP A 27 0.60 -12.61 -11.25
CA ASP A 27 0.77 -11.34 -10.54
C ASP A 27 2.23 -10.86 -10.63
N SER A 28 2.42 -9.54 -10.67
CA SER A 28 3.70 -8.91 -10.32
C SER A 28 3.99 -9.06 -8.83
N PRO A 29 5.25 -8.91 -8.37
CA PRO A 29 5.57 -8.94 -6.94
C PRO A 29 4.71 -7.98 -6.11
N SER A 30 4.49 -8.32 -4.83
CA SER A 30 3.70 -7.46 -3.94
C SER A 30 4.31 -6.06 -3.82
N HIS A 31 3.47 -5.03 -3.79
CA HIS A 31 3.94 -3.69 -3.50
C HIS A 31 4.30 -3.57 -2.01
N MET A 32 5.38 -2.84 -1.70
CA MET A 32 5.82 -2.60 -0.32
C MET A 32 6.02 -1.12 -0.04
N GLY A 33 5.79 -0.74 1.22
CA GLY A 33 6.11 0.57 1.76
C GLY A 33 6.43 0.50 3.24
N ILE A 34 7.07 1.53 3.78
CA ILE A 34 7.42 1.64 5.20
C ILE A 34 6.43 2.57 5.89
N ALA A 35 5.77 2.09 6.95
CA ALA A 35 4.81 2.86 7.72
C ALA A 35 5.37 3.23 9.09
N VAL A 36 5.21 4.49 9.48
CA VAL A 36 5.41 4.97 10.86
C VAL A 36 4.05 5.37 11.42
N TYR A 37 3.68 4.82 12.57
CA TYR A 37 2.35 5.07 13.17
C TYR A 37 2.37 5.00 14.69
N GLU A 38 1.42 5.69 15.32
CA GLU A 38 1.10 5.51 16.73
C GLU A 38 0.33 4.19 16.92
N ILE A 39 0.70 3.38 17.91
CA ILE A 39 -0.01 2.14 18.24
C ILE A 39 -1.41 2.50 18.75
N GLY A 40 -2.44 1.97 18.08
CA GLY A 40 -3.84 2.31 18.34
C GLY A 40 -4.35 3.49 17.50
N GLY A 41 -3.48 4.14 16.72
CA GLY A 41 -3.86 5.15 15.73
C GLY A 41 -4.57 4.56 14.51
N SER A 42 -5.36 5.38 13.84
CA SER A 42 -6.10 5.01 12.61
C SER A 42 -5.33 5.29 11.31
N THR A 43 -4.26 6.10 11.38
CA THR A 43 -3.46 6.51 10.23
C THR A 43 -1.97 6.21 10.46
N CYS A 44 -1.22 6.20 9.36
CA CYS A 44 0.23 6.12 9.35
C CYS A 44 0.84 7.13 8.39
N GLN A 45 2.05 7.58 8.69
CA GLN A 45 2.93 8.18 7.70
C GLN A 45 3.55 7.05 6.87
N MET A 46 3.18 6.98 5.60
CA MET A 46 3.67 6.01 4.63
C MET A 46 4.84 6.60 3.84
N HIS A 47 5.90 5.81 3.70
CA HIS A 47 7.08 6.08 2.89
C HIS A 47 7.22 4.97 1.85
N HIS A 48 7.02 5.30 0.58
CA HIS A 48 7.20 4.34 -0.51
C HIS A 48 7.55 5.02 -1.82
N ILE A 49 7.91 4.19 -2.81
CA ILE A 49 8.01 4.61 -4.20
C ILE A 49 6.85 4.07 -5.02
N ARG A 50 6.35 4.86 -5.97
CA ARG A 50 5.30 4.47 -6.92
C ARG A 50 5.78 4.61 -8.35
N ASN A 51 5.21 3.83 -9.25
CA ASN A 51 5.39 3.99 -10.69
C ASN A 51 4.07 4.44 -11.33
N PRO A 52 3.82 5.77 -11.44
CA PRO A 52 2.54 6.26 -11.94
C PRO A 52 2.39 6.17 -13.46
N SER A 53 3.50 6.05 -14.22
CA SER A 53 3.52 6.16 -15.68
C SER A 53 4.17 4.98 -16.40
N ASP A 54 4.50 3.90 -15.70
CA ASP A 54 5.24 2.74 -16.21
C ASP A 54 6.61 3.06 -16.84
N GLU A 55 7.19 4.20 -16.47
CA GLU A 55 8.47 4.69 -17.02
C GLU A 55 9.51 4.96 -15.93
N TYR A 56 9.08 5.42 -14.75
CA TYR A 56 9.98 5.78 -13.66
C TYR A 56 9.27 5.67 -12.32
N PHE A 57 10.07 5.42 -11.28
CA PHE A 57 9.59 5.47 -9.90
C PHE A 57 9.71 6.88 -9.33
N ILE A 58 8.76 7.26 -8.47
CA ILE A 58 8.79 8.48 -7.66
C ILE A 58 8.66 8.13 -6.19
N TYR A 59 9.37 8.84 -5.33
CA TYR A 59 9.14 8.79 -3.89
C TYR A 59 7.89 9.61 -3.54
N ASP A 60 6.96 9.00 -2.80
CA ASP A 60 5.64 9.55 -2.53
C ASP A 60 5.25 9.37 -1.04
N PRO A 61 5.80 10.19 -0.13
CA PRO A 61 5.42 10.14 1.27
C PRO A 61 4.03 10.70 1.48
N ARG A 62 3.19 10.01 2.27
CA ARG A 62 1.81 10.44 2.53
C ARG A 62 1.25 9.91 3.83
N VAL A 63 0.32 10.66 4.42
CA VAL A 63 -0.53 10.14 5.48
C VAL A 63 -1.67 9.34 4.86
N GLN A 64 -1.88 8.12 5.34
CA GLN A 64 -2.96 7.25 4.85
C GLN A 64 -3.56 6.39 5.98
N PRO A 65 -4.75 5.79 5.81
CA PRO A 65 -5.30 4.84 6.77
C PRO A 65 -4.36 3.65 7.00
N LEU A 66 -4.26 3.21 8.25
CA LEU A 66 -3.37 2.10 8.63
C LEU A 66 -4.00 0.72 8.33
N GLN A 67 -5.32 0.58 8.47
CA GLN A 67 -6.01 -0.74 8.41
C GLN A 67 -7.11 -0.82 7.35
N ASP A 68 -7.59 0.31 6.82
CA ASP A 68 -8.76 0.36 5.93
C ASP A 68 -8.42 0.21 4.44
N ASP A 69 -7.24 -0.33 4.12
CA ASP A 69 -6.83 -0.54 2.74
C ASP A 69 -7.18 -1.98 2.28
N PRO A 70 -8.16 -2.15 1.35
CA PRO A 70 -8.59 -3.46 0.89
C PRO A 70 -7.50 -4.27 0.17
N VAL A 71 -6.46 -3.61 -0.36
CA VAL A 71 -5.36 -4.33 -1.03
C VAL A 71 -4.20 -4.65 -0.10
N MET A 72 -4.24 -4.21 1.17
CA MET A 72 -3.24 -4.55 2.17
C MET A 72 -3.37 -6.02 2.58
N ARG A 73 -2.29 -6.78 2.44
CA ARG A 73 -2.22 -8.19 2.85
C ARG A 73 -1.72 -8.36 4.27
N GLY A 74 -0.90 -7.44 4.73
CA GLY A 74 -0.43 -7.39 6.10
C GLY A 74 0.76 -6.48 6.25
N ARG A 75 1.33 -6.50 7.44
CA ARG A 75 2.54 -5.73 7.77
C ARG A 75 3.44 -6.50 8.72
N CYS A 76 4.73 -6.31 8.57
CA CYS A 76 5.74 -6.81 9.48
C CYS A 76 6.28 -5.65 10.30
N GLU A 77 6.02 -5.64 11.61
CA GLU A 77 6.58 -4.63 12.52
C GLU A 77 8.07 -4.88 12.73
N LEU A 78 8.88 -3.84 12.51
CA LEU A 78 10.34 -3.86 12.67
C LEU A 78 10.75 -3.48 14.09
N ILE A 79 10.12 -2.45 14.65
CA ILE A 79 10.42 -1.94 15.99
C ILE A 79 9.27 -1.09 16.55
N THR A 80 9.18 -1.02 17.87
CA THR A 80 8.36 -0.05 18.61
C THR A 80 9.24 0.96 19.34
N PHE A 81 8.85 2.24 19.37
CA PHE A 81 9.61 3.31 20.01
C PHE A 81 8.69 4.42 20.56
N HIS A 82 9.21 5.29 21.43
CA HIS A 82 8.45 6.43 21.94
C HIS A 82 8.41 7.58 20.93
N GLN A 83 7.35 8.40 21.00
CA GLN A 83 7.11 9.59 20.16
C GLN A 83 8.35 10.45 19.87
N GLU A 84 9.27 10.60 20.83
CA GLU A 84 10.49 11.40 20.69
C GLU A 84 11.39 10.98 19.52
N ARG A 85 11.35 9.69 19.12
CA ARG A 85 12.11 9.19 17.96
C ARG A 85 11.38 9.33 16.63
N CYS A 86 10.09 9.66 16.65
CA CYS A 86 9.23 9.65 15.46
C CYS A 86 9.72 10.64 14.40
N GLU A 87 10.05 11.87 14.78
CA GLU A 87 10.57 12.88 13.86
C GLU A 87 11.90 12.43 13.23
N HIS A 88 12.80 11.88 14.04
CA HIS A 88 14.09 11.38 13.57
C HIS A 88 13.93 10.26 12.52
N VAL A 89 13.07 9.28 12.78
CA VAL A 89 12.82 8.16 11.85
C VAL A 89 12.19 8.65 10.54
N ASN A 90 11.19 9.53 10.61
CA ASN A 90 10.56 10.10 9.42
C ASN A 90 11.55 10.97 8.61
N ASN A 91 12.45 11.69 9.28
CA ASN A 91 13.48 12.49 8.62
C ASN A 91 14.49 11.60 7.89
N LEU A 92 14.96 10.51 8.50
CA LEU A 92 15.83 9.53 7.84
C LEU A 92 15.18 8.94 6.58
N LEU A 93 13.94 8.46 6.69
CA LEU A 93 13.20 7.92 5.56
C LEU A 93 12.95 8.97 4.46
N SER A 94 12.66 10.21 4.86
CA SER A 94 12.47 11.31 3.90
C SER A 94 13.75 11.70 3.20
N SER A 95 14.88 11.80 3.91
CA SER A 95 16.18 12.05 3.28
C SER A 95 16.56 10.93 2.31
N PHE A 96 16.37 9.67 2.69
CA PHE A 96 16.64 8.53 1.82
C PHE A 96 15.76 8.50 0.58
N GLY A 97 14.45 8.73 0.74
CA GLY A 97 13.49 8.73 -0.37
C GLY A 97 13.62 9.91 -1.32
N ASN A 98 14.02 11.08 -0.83
CA ASN A 98 14.23 12.26 -1.69
C ASN A 98 15.56 12.22 -2.47
N ASP A 99 16.48 11.33 -2.12
CA ASP A 99 17.70 11.10 -2.88
C ASP A 99 17.40 10.17 -4.06
N ALA A 100 17.42 10.75 -5.27
CA ALA A 100 17.12 10.04 -6.50
C ALA A 100 18.06 8.86 -6.78
N SER A 101 19.28 8.84 -6.21
CA SER A 101 20.20 7.70 -6.36
C SER A 101 19.74 6.45 -5.62
N ASN A 102 18.84 6.60 -4.64
CA ASN A 102 18.23 5.48 -3.92
C ASN A 102 16.96 4.97 -4.61
N ILE A 103 16.43 5.68 -5.61
CA ILE A 103 15.25 5.23 -6.35
C ILE A 103 15.71 4.28 -7.48
N PRO A 104 15.23 3.02 -7.50
CA PRO A 104 15.61 2.06 -8.53
C PRO A 104 15.23 2.53 -9.93
N GLU A 105 16.07 2.21 -10.90
CA GLU A 105 15.73 2.38 -12.31
C GLU A 105 14.62 1.39 -12.71
N PHE A 106 13.66 1.89 -13.48
CA PHE A 106 12.57 1.06 -13.98
C PHE A 106 13.09 -0.09 -14.85
N GLY A 107 12.59 -1.30 -14.61
CA GLY A 107 13.07 -2.52 -15.27
C GLY A 107 14.35 -3.12 -14.68
N VAL A 108 15.05 -2.41 -13.78
CA VAL A 108 16.22 -2.92 -13.05
C VAL A 108 15.83 -3.34 -11.63
N GLY A 109 15.06 -2.50 -10.93
CA GLY A 109 14.55 -2.78 -9.59
C GLY A 109 13.10 -2.32 -9.42
N ASN A 110 12.56 -2.48 -8.21
CA ASN A 110 11.18 -2.16 -7.87
C ASN A 110 11.04 -1.63 -6.42
N CYS A 111 9.79 -1.43 -5.97
CA CYS A 111 9.52 -0.92 -4.62
C CYS A 111 10.11 -1.75 -3.47
N GLN A 112 10.29 -3.06 -3.67
CA GLN A 112 10.88 -3.95 -2.68
C GLN A 112 12.40 -3.71 -2.54
N ASP A 113 13.10 -3.41 -3.64
CA ASP A 113 14.51 -2.99 -3.62
C ASP A 113 14.67 -1.71 -2.80
N TRP A 114 13.80 -0.72 -3.04
CA TRP A 114 13.81 0.53 -2.29
C TRP A 114 13.55 0.31 -0.79
N VAL A 115 12.58 -0.54 -0.44
CA VAL A 115 12.32 -0.89 0.97
C VAL A 115 13.52 -1.59 1.59
N ALA A 116 14.13 -2.56 0.91
CA ALA A 116 15.33 -3.23 1.41
C ALA A 116 16.48 -2.24 1.67
N GLY A 117 16.71 -1.30 0.76
CA GLY A 117 17.70 -0.23 0.92
C GLY A 117 17.37 0.72 2.08
N ALA A 118 16.12 1.15 2.21
CA ALA A 118 15.68 2.02 3.30
C ALA A 118 15.80 1.33 4.67
N VAL A 119 15.47 0.04 4.77
CA VAL A 119 15.64 -0.72 6.01
C VAL A 119 17.12 -0.92 6.35
N ALA A 120 17.99 -1.19 5.36
CA ALA A 120 19.43 -1.25 5.59
C ALA A 120 19.98 0.10 6.09
N MET A 121 19.53 1.22 5.54
CA MET A 121 19.88 2.55 6.04
C MET A 121 19.42 2.76 7.49
N LEU A 122 18.21 2.33 7.83
CA LEU A 122 17.72 2.41 9.21
C LEU A 122 18.50 1.50 10.17
N GLU A 123 18.99 0.36 9.69
CA GLU A 123 19.88 -0.53 10.45
C GLU A 123 21.22 0.16 10.74
N ASP A 124 21.85 0.75 9.71
CA ASP A 124 23.11 1.50 9.85
C ASP A 124 22.97 2.72 10.78
N ALA A 125 21.79 3.35 10.81
CA ALA A 125 21.46 4.43 11.72
C ALA A 125 21.13 3.96 13.16
N GLY A 126 21.11 2.65 13.43
CA GLY A 126 20.78 2.07 14.73
C GLY A 126 19.31 2.22 15.13
N VAL A 127 18.41 2.43 14.16
CA VAL A 127 16.96 2.53 14.39
C VAL A 127 16.33 1.15 14.53
N VAL A 128 16.73 0.19 13.67
CA VAL A 128 16.22 -1.19 13.70
C VAL A 128 17.29 -2.18 14.13
N ALA A 129 16.88 -3.42 14.42
CA ALA A 129 17.81 -4.48 14.81
C ALA A 129 18.76 -4.86 13.67
N SER A 130 19.93 -5.41 14.03
CA SER A 130 20.86 -5.90 13.02
C SER A 130 20.31 -7.13 12.28
N GLY A 131 20.55 -7.18 10.98
CA GLY A 131 20.08 -8.22 10.07
C GLY A 131 18.75 -7.90 9.39
N GLU A 132 18.09 -6.79 9.71
CA GLU A 132 16.85 -6.38 9.04
C GLU A 132 17.08 -6.07 7.55
N GLY A 133 18.13 -5.31 7.20
CA GLY A 133 18.41 -4.99 5.81
C GLY A 133 18.67 -6.24 4.96
N ALA A 134 19.44 -7.20 5.50
CA ALA A 134 19.70 -8.47 4.84
C ALA A 134 18.43 -9.32 4.68
N PHE A 135 17.56 -9.33 5.69
CA PHE A 135 16.28 -10.01 5.63
C PHE A 135 15.40 -9.44 4.52
N TRP A 136 15.18 -8.12 4.49
CA TRP A 136 14.33 -7.50 3.46
C TRP A 136 14.90 -7.61 2.05
N LYS A 137 16.23 -7.60 1.92
CA LYS A 137 16.90 -7.89 0.64
C LYS A 137 16.59 -9.30 0.13
N SER A 138 16.45 -10.28 1.03
CA SER A 138 16.07 -11.66 0.64
C SER A 138 14.59 -11.81 0.26
N MET A 139 13.76 -10.80 0.56
CA MET A 139 12.33 -10.78 0.24
C MET A 139 12.01 -10.15 -1.13
N ILE A 140 13.02 -9.65 -1.85
CA ILE A 140 12.83 -9.05 -3.18
C ILE A 140 12.25 -10.08 -4.16
N ASN A 141 11.31 -9.62 -4.98
CA ASN A 141 10.40 -10.40 -5.83
C ASN A 141 9.44 -11.34 -5.07
N GLY A 142 9.31 -11.19 -3.76
CA GLY A 142 8.41 -11.98 -2.92
C GLY A 142 6.95 -11.55 -3.04
N GLY A 143 6.06 -12.53 -2.93
CA GLY A 143 4.62 -12.33 -2.74
C GLY A 143 4.23 -12.30 -1.27
N ALA A 144 3.05 -11.77 -0.96
CA ALA A 144 2.60 -11.53 0.42
C ALA A 144 2.64 -12.78 1.31
N GLU A 145 2.18 -13.94 0.80
CA GLU A 145 2.21 -15.19 1.57
C GLU A 145 3.63 -15.69 1.85
N SER A 146 4.54 -15.52 0.88
CA SER A 146 5.95 -15.91 1.06
C SER A 146 6.64 -15.04 2.10
N ILE A 147 6.35 -13.73 2.09
CA ILE A 147 6.89 -12.75 3.05
C ILE A 147 6.30 -13.00 4.43
N LYS A 148 4.98 -13.19 4.54
CA LYS A 148 4.29 -13.55 5.79
C LYS A 148 4.93 -14.76 6.45
N ARG A 149 5.14 -15.83 5.68
CA ARG A 149 5.79 -17.05 6.17
C ARG A 149 7.22 -16.77 6.64
N ALA A 150 8.03 -16.06 5.85
CA ALA A 150 9.40 -15.72 6.21
C ALA A 150 9.49 -14.85 7.48
N CYS A 151 8.57 -13.89 7.66
CA CYS A 151 8.44 -13.12 8.89
C CYS A 151 8.16 -14.04 10.08
N GLY A 152 7.18 -14.95 9.96
CA GLY A 152 6.84 -15.91 11.02
C GLY A 152 7.98 -16.87 11.36
N GLU A 153 8.64 -17.46 10.36
CA GLU A 153 9.78 -18.37 10.53
C GLU A 153 10.99 -17.71 11.18
N SER A 154 11.17 -16.41 10.95
CA SER A 154 12.25 -15.62 11.54
C SER A 154 11.89 -14.95 12.87
N GLY A 155 10.70 -15.22 13.42
CA GLY A 155 10.24 -14.67 14.69
C GLY A 155 9.85 -13.19 14.64
N ARG A 156 9.71 -12.60 13.45
CA ARG A 156 9.27 -11.22 13.28
C ARG A 156 7.76 -11.11 13.50
N LYS A 157 7.33 -9.93 13.98
CA LYS A 157 5.92 -9.68 14.29
C LYS A 157 5.13 -9.35 13.02
N TRP A 158 4.42 -10.34 12.50
CA TRP A 158 3.45 -10.16 11.43
C TRP A 158 2.06 -9.77 11.97
N ILE A 159 1.41 -8.83 11.30
CA ILE A 159 0.01 -8.46 11.54
C ILE A 159 -0.73 -8.57 10.21
N ASP A 160 -1.79 -9.39 10.21
CA ASP A 160 -2.62 -9.59 9.02
C ASP A 160 -3.36 -8.32 8.61
N GLY A 161 -3.49 -8.14 7.30
CA GLY A 161 -4.35 -7.11 6.72
C GLY A 161 -5.83 -7.47 6.87
N PRO A 162 -6.74 -6.55 6.50
CA PRO A 162 -8.15 -6.84 6.51
C PRO A 162 -8.44 -8.06 5.61
N GLU A 163 -9.15 -9.04 6.16
CA GLU A 163 -9.58 -10.20 5.41
C GLU A 163 -10.63 -9.76 4.38
N MET A 164 -10.27 -9.79 3.10
CA MET A 164 -11.20 -9.56 2.01
C MET A 164 -11.74 -10.89 1.51
N THR A 165 -12.87 -11.33 2.05
CA THR A 165 -13.67 -12.37 1.44
C THR A 165 -14.40 -11.78 0.24
N PHE A 166 -13.91 -12.06 -0.97
CA PHE A 166 -14.69 -11.79 -2.18
C PHE A 166 -15.79 -12.83 -2.27
N GLU A 167 -17.01 -12.45 -1.90
CA GLU A 167 -18.18 -13.31 -2.06
C GLU A 167 -18.72 -13.22 -3.49
N GLY A 168 -19.03 -14.38 -4.07
CA GLY A 168 -19.67 -14.52 -5.37
C GLY A 168 -18.72 -14.86 -6.51
N GLU A 169 -19.29 -15.35 -7.62
CA GLU A 169 -18.53 -15.68 -8.82
C GLU A 169 -17.92 -14.41 -9.44
N PRO A 170 -16.61 -14.39 -9.76
CA PRO A 170 -15.99 -13.30 -10.51
C PRO A 170 -16.76 -13.00 -11.79
N ASP A 171 -16.99 -11.71 -12.05
CA ASP A 171 -17.74 -11.27 -13.22
C ASP A 171 -16.98 -11.54 -14.52
N ALA A 172 -15.65 -11.43 -14.46
CA ALA A 172 -14.73 -11.76 -15.54
C ALA A 172 -13.45 -12.41 -14.97
N ARG A 173 -12.84 -13.31 -15.74
CA ARG A 173 -11.54 -13.91 -15.46
C ARG A 173 -10.60 -13.64 -16.64
N PHE A 174 -9.30 -13.55 -16.39
CA PHE A 174 -8.29 -13.28 -17.43
C PHE A 174 -8.27 -14.36 -18.54
N SER A 175 -8.68 -15.58 -18.21
CA SER A 175 -8.80 -16.70 -19.16
C SER A 175 -10.01 -16.61 -20.09
N ASP A 176 -10.94 -15.70 -19.81
CA ASP A 176 -12.14 -15.51 -20.63
C ASP A 176 -11.69 -14.85 -21.93
N ARG A 177 -11.43 -15.67 -22.96
CA ARG A 177 -11.00 -15.20 -24.28
C ARG A 177 -12.08 -14.28 -24.86
N ASP A 178 -11.66 -13.29 -25.65
CA ASP A 178 -12.50 -12.31 -26.39
C ASP A 178 -13.62 -12.92 -27.28
N GLY A 179 -13.76 -14.26 -27.33
CA GLY A 179 -14.77 -14.99 -28.07
C GLY A 179 -15.95 -15.53 -27.25
N ASP A 180 -15.91 -15.51 -25.92
CA ASP A 180 -17.05 -15.97 -25.10
C ASP A 180 -18.06 -14.83 -24.91
N SER A 181 -18.63 -14.41 -26.04
CA SER A 181 -19.57 -13.29 -26.24
C SER A 181 -20.91 -13.41 -25.51
N LYS A 182 -20.99 -14.21 -24.44
CA LYS A 182 -22.22 -14.46 -23.68
C LYS A 182 -22.21 -13.96 -22.24
N LYS A 183 -21.06 -13.67 -21.64
CA LYS A 183 -21.02 -13.03 -20.32
C LYS A 183 -20.95 -11.52 -20.51
N GLU A 184 -22.07 -10.84 -20.33
CA GLU A 184 -22.05 -9.39 -20.17
C GLU A 184 -21.28 -9.07 -18.88
N VAL A 185 -20.04 -8.63 -19.03
CA VAL A 185 -19.24 -8.08 -17.93
C VAL A 185 -19.91 -6.77 -17.50
N GLY A 186 -20.37 -6.68 -16.26
CA GLY A 186 -21.17 -5.54 -15.83
C GLY A 186 -22.05 -5.70 -14.60
N LYS A 187 -21.69 -6.50 -13.58
CA LYS A 187 -22.46 -6.58 -12.32
C LYS A 187 -22.65 -5.23 -11.60
N LEU A 188 -21.79 -4.26 -11.90
CA LEU A 188 -21.90 -2.89 -11.38
C LEU A 188 -23.05 -2.10 -11.99
N LYS A 189 -23.51 -2.42 -13.22
CA LYS A 189 -24.61 -1.70 -13.90
C LYS A 189 -25.94 -1.90 -13.18
N ASP A 190 -26.13 -3.05 -12.55
CA ASP A 190 -27.36 -3.39 -11.81
C ASP A 190 -27.26 -3.06 -10.32
N ASN A 191 -26.09 -2.62 -9.83
CA ASN A 191 -25.90 -2.23 -8.45
C ASN A 191 -26.51 -0.83 -8.21
N GLU A 192 -27.62 -0.79 -7.48
CA GLU A 192 -28.38 0.43 -7.18
C GLU A 192 -27.53 1.50 -6.47
N ALA A 193 -26.74 1.11 -5.46
CA ALA A 193 -25.85 2.01 -4.74
C ALA A 193 -24.76 2.61 -5.63
N PHE A 194 -24.22 1.83 -6.58
CA PHE A 194 -23.27 2.32 -7.57
C PHE A 194 -23.92 3.32 -8.53
N ARG A 195 -25.14 3.03 -9.01
CA ARG A 195 -25.90 3.91 -9.91
C ARG A 195 -26.24 5.24 -9.24
N GLU A 196 -26.74 5.22 -8.00
CA GLU A 196 -27.05 6.43 -7.24
C GLU A 196 -25.80 7.31 -7.06
N ARG A 197 -24.67 6.69 -6.69
CA ARG A 197 -23.41 7.41 -6.49
C ARG A 197 -22.87 8.00 -7.81
N MET A 198 -23.00 7.28 -8.92
CA MET A 198 -22.64 7.79 -10.24
C MET A 198 -23.56 8.94 -10.70
N GLN A 199 -24.85 8.91 -10.36
CA GLN A 199 -25.77 10.02 -10.66
C GLN A 199 -25.39 11.30 -9.89
N VAL A 200 -24.97 11.16 -8.62
CA VAL A 200 -24.46 12.27 -7.81
C VAL A 200 -23.16 12.84 -8.40
N LEU A 201 -22.21 11.98 -8.78
CA LEU A 201 -20.95 12.38 -9.41
C LEU A 201 -21.15 13.06 -10.79
N MET A 202 -22.14 12.61 -11.56
CA MET A 202 -22.46 13.18 -12.88
C MET A 202 -23.37 14.41 -12.81
N GLY A 203 -23.63 14.96 -11.62
CA GLY A 203 -24.32 16.23 -11.44
C GLY A 203 -25.78 16.24 -11.90
N LYS A 204 -26.40 15.07 -12.11
CA LYS A 204 -27.82 14.98 -12.53
C LYS A 204 -28.72 14.88 -11.30
N GLY A 205 -28.69 15.95 -10.51
CA GLY A 205 -29.57 16.24 -9.39
C GLY A 205 -29.90 17.72 -9.33
N SER A 206 -30.57 18.20 -10.39
CA SER A 206 -31.53 19.33 -10.50
C SER A 206 -31.27 20.67 -9.78
N THR A 207 -31.30 21.75 -10.57
CA THR A 207 -31.91 23.07 -10.29
C THR A 207 -31.91 23.64 -8.85
N VAL A 208 -31.19 24.75 -8.67
CA VAL A 208 -31.44 25.91 -7.78
C VAL A 208 -32.29 25.67 -6.52
N GLY A 209 -31.64 25.67 -5.35
CA GLY A 209 -32.32 25.84 -4.06
C GLY A 209 -31.44 25.51 -2.85
N GLU A 210 -30.88 26.55 -2.24
CA GLU A 210 -30.45 26.71 -0.83
C GLU A 210 -29.85 25.51 -0.04
N GLY A 211 -28.57 25.67 0.32
CA GLY A 211 -28.10 25.48 1.70
C GLY A 211 -27.84 24.05 2.19
N GLY A 212 -26.56 23.63 2.17
CA GLY A 212 -26.08 22.53 3.00
C GLY A 212 -24.82 21.89 2.46
N GLU A 213 -23.66 22.48 2.75
CA GLU A 213 -22.35 21.83 2.58
C GLU A 213 -22.29 20.55 3.41
N ARG A 214 -22.60 19.41 2.78
CA ARG A 214 -22.02 18.13 3.20
C ARG A 214 -20.81 17.90 2.31
N ASN A 215 -19.67 18.39 2.78
CA ASN A 215 -18.35 17.93 2.33
C ASN A 215 -18.26 16.42 2.62
N VAL A 216 -18.78 15.59 1.71
CA VAL A 216 -18.40 14.19 1.65
C VAL A 216 -16.98 14.22 1.11
N ALA A 217 -16.00 14.11 2.02
CA ALA A 217 -14.60 14.00 1.64
C ALA A 217 -14.48 12.94 0.54
N GLU A 218 -14.12 13.38 -0.67
CA GLU A 218 -13.85 12.48 -1.78
C GLU A 218 -12.75 11.53 -1.32
N ARG A 219 -13.11 10.25 -1.12
CA ARG A 219 -12.11 9.21 -0.96
C ARG A 219 -11.37 9.14 -2.30
N PRO A 220 -10.05 9.41 -2.36
CA PRO A 220 -9.31 9.20 -3.58
C PRO A 220 -9.51 7.75 -4.01
N PHE A 221 -9.94 7.56 -5.26
CA PHE A 221 -10.05 6.24 -5.86
C PHE A 221 -8.66 5.59 -5.82
N TYR A 222 -8.50 4.57 -4.99
CA TYR A 222 -7.32 3.73 -5.00
C TYR A 222 -7.43 2.77 -6.17
N VAL A 223 -7.02 3.23 -7.35
CA VAL A 223 -6.66 2.34 -8.44
C VAL A 223 -5.16 2.11 -8.32
N SER A 224 -4.75 1.29 -7.34
CA SER A 224 -3.54 0.50 -7.57
C SER A 224 -3.96 -0.57 -8.58
N SER A 225 -3.90 -0.24 -9.87
CA SER A 225 -3.92 -1.26 -10.90
C SER A 225 -2.53 -1.86 -10.94
N PRO A 226 -2.30 -3.10 -10.46
CA PRO A 226 -1.15 -3.88 -10.90
C PRO A 226 -1.38 -4.42 -12.33
N PHE A 227 -2.43 -3.99 -13.04
CA PHE A 227 -3.08 -4.72 -14.13
C PHE A 227 -2.87 -4.17 -15.56
N PHE A 228 -1.99 -3.19 -15.79
CA PHE A 228 -1.68 -2.76 -17.16
C PHE A 228 -0.21 -2.96 -17.51
N SER A 229 0.19 -4.20 -17.72
CA SER A 229 1.39 -4.50 -18.50
C SER A 229 1.00 -5.22 -19.78
N GLN A 230 0.62 -4.49 -20.84
CA GLN A 230 0.88 -4.88 -22.24
C GLN A 230 0.73 -3.68 -23.19
N THR A 231 1.84 -3.06 -23.58
CA THR A 231 1.97 -2.38 -24.89
C THR A 231 3.35 -2.65 -25.48
N ASN A 232 3.47 -3.76 -26.21
CA ASN A 232 4.04 -3.80 -27.56
C ASN A 232 4.21 -5.26 -28.03
N LYS A 233 3.23 -5.77 -28.78
CA LYS A 233 3.52 -6.71 -29.86
C LYS A 233 3.44 -5.93 -31.17
N ARG A 234 4.61 -5.58 -31.71
CA ARG A 234 4.75 -5.36 -33.15
C ARG A 234 4.88 -6.74 -33.78
N GLY A 235 3.89 -7.11 -34.59
CA GLY A 235 3.91 -8.19 -35.56
C GLY A 235 3.09 -7.71 -36.74
#